data_AF-A0A6H2D1J2-F1
#
_entry.id   AF-A0A6H2D1J2-F1
#
_cell.length_a   1.000
_cell.length_b   1.000
_cell.length_c   1.000
_cell.angle_alpha   90.00
_cell.angle_beta   90.00
_cell.angle_gamma   90.00
#
_symmetry.space_group_name_H-M   'P 1'
#
loop_
_entity.id
_entity.type
_entity.pdbx_description
1 polymer ?
#
loop_
_entity_poly.entity_id
_entity_poly.type
_entity_poly.pdbx_seq_one_letter_code
_entity_poly.pdbx_strand_id
1 'polypeptide(L)'
;MQRRYLPIFILTGILFATALIGYLVPAHSDGPPVRTLLENKGGKVLFTHKAHIELEENNCAYCHHTSGNDQQPPRCADCHAKKFDEAFVERHQEEIDDKYCKTCHHPGAIIDKFSHQDHAEDYVEDDCEACHHDPSVEPAPQACSNCHEQEGSEKVPTNLREANHARCADCHDDMYKDGLKGCTNCHTRQMAKDENPNPQACSDCHTQPLDQLVPNTTAAFHGQCMGCHEEQGSGPFGDDACYQCHMK
;
A
#
# COMPACT_ATOMS: atom_id res chain seq x y z
N MET A 1 -9.86 61.60 -30.61
CA MET A 1 -10.29 61.58 -29.19
C MET A 1 -9.77 62.82 -28.47
N GLN A 2 -10.58 63.50 -27.65
CA GLN A 2 -10.09 64.63 -26.85
C GLN A 2 -9.10 64.12 -25.78
N ARG A 3 -7.97 64.82 -25.60
CA ARG A 3 -6.89 64.43 -24.67
C ARG A 3 -7.36 64.17 -23.23
N ARG A 4 -8.50 64.74 -22.83
CA ARG A 4 -9.14 64.52 -21.52
C ARG A 4 -9.62 63.09 -21.27
N TYR A 5 -9.90 62.31 -22.31
CA TYR A 5 -10.38 60.93 -22.17
C TYR A 5 -9.26 59.88 -22.21
N LEU A 6 -8.06 60.27 -22.61
CA LEU A 6 -6.88 59.40 -22.63
C LEU A 6 -6.59 58.73 -21.27
N PRO A 7 -6.59 59.43 -20.13
CA PRO A 7 -6.35 58.78 -18.83
C PRO A 7 -7.45 57.79 -18.45
N ILE A 8 -8.70 58.06 -18.85
CA ILE A 8 -9.84 57.17 -18.60
C ILE A 8 -9.65 55.88 -19.38
N PHE A 9 -9.38 55.96 -20.69
CA PHE A 9 -9.13 54.76 -21.52
C PHE A 9 -7.95 53.92 -21.03
N ILE A 10 -6.86 54.56 -20.58
CA ILE A 10 -5.71 53.85 -20.01
C ILE A 10 -6.13 53.11 -18.73
N LEU A 11 -6.83 53.79 -17.82
CA LEU A 11 -7.29 53.17 -16.57
C LEU A 11 -8.26 52.00 -16.84
N THR A 12 -9.24 52.19 -17.75
CA THR A 12 -10.19 51.13 -18.11
C THR A 12 -9.49 49.95 -18.78
N GLY A 13 -8.49 50.21 -19.63
CA GLY A 13 -7.67 49.16 -20.24
C GLY A 13 -6.87 48.36 -19.22
N ILE A 14 -6.28 49.02 -18.21
CA ILE A 14 -5.55 48.36 -17.11
C ILE A 14 -6.50 47.49 -16.30
N LEU A 15 -7.67 48.02 -15.90
CA LEU A 15 -8.68 47.27 -15.13
C LEU A 15 -9.24 46.07 -15.90
N PHE A 16 -9.46 46.23 -17.21
CA PHE A 16 -9.90 45.15 -18.07
C PHE A 16 -8.82 44.06 -18.18
N ALA A 17 -7.55 44.46 -18.36
CA ALA A 17 -6.43 43.52 -18.42
C ALA A 17 -6.25 42.76 -17.09
N THR A 18 -6.32 43.43 -15.94
CA THR A 18 -6.22 42.75 -14.64
C THR A 18 -7.40 41.81 -14.37
N ALA A 19 -8.62 42.20 -14.77
CA ALA A 19 -9.79 41.31 -14.68
C ALA A 19 -9.63 40.08 -15.59
N LEU A 20 -9.11 40.26 -16.81
CA LEU A 20 -8.84 39.17 -17.75
C LEU A 20 -7.77 38.21 -17.21
N ILE A 21 -6.69 38.75 -16.65
CA ILE A 21 -5.64 37.95 -16.02
C ILE A 21 -6.20 37.18 -14.81
N GLY A 22 -6.96 37.85 -13.94
CA GLY A 22 -7.59 37.18 -12.79
C GLY A 22 -8.62 36.11 -13.16
N TYR A 23 -9.27 36.23 -14.31
CA TYR A 23 -10.20 35.22 -14.83
C TYR A 23 -9.47 34.05 -15.50
N LEU A 24 -8.37 34.31 -16.20
CA LEU A 24 -7.63 33.30 -16.96
C LEU A 24 -6.57 32.56 -16.15
N VAL A 25 -6.08 33.14 -15.05
CA VAL A 25 -5.13 32.48 -14.15
C VAL A 25 -5.91 31.78 -13.05
N PRO A 26 -5.99 30.44 -13.05
CA PRO A 26 -6.66 29.71 -11.97
C PRO A 26 -5.92 29.99 -10.67
N ALA A 27 -6.66 30.24 -9.58
CA ALA A 27 -6.07 30.29 -8.25
C ALA A 27 -5.53 28.89 -7.92
N HIS A 28 -4.21 28.71 -8.03
CA HIS A 28 -3.55 27.52 -7.52
C HIS A 28 -3.50 27.63 -6.00
N SER A 29 -4.11 26.66 -5.32
CA SER A 29 -3.99 26.51 -3.87
C SER A 29 -2.78 25.63 -3.62
N ASP A 30 -1.74 26.17 -2.99
CA ASP A 30 -0.57 25.38 -2.57
C ASP A 30 -0.90 24.39 -1.42
N GLY A 31 -2.11 24.45 -0.87
CA GLY A 31 -2.58 23.56 0.20
C GLY A 31 -3.51 22.44 -0.29
N PRO A 32 -3.72 21.39 0.53
CA PRO A 32 -4.60 20.28 0.22
C PRO A 32 -6.04 20.77 -0.06
N PRO A 33 -6.80 20.03 -0.89
CA PRO A 33 -8.17 20.40 -1.20
C PRO A 33 -9.02 20.46 0.08
N VAL A 34 -9.87 21.47 0.19
CA VAL A 34 -10.75 21.60 1.37
C VAL A 34 -11.88 20.58 1.30
N ARG A 35 -12.44 20.38 0.11
CA ARG A 35 -13.49 19.40 -0.20
C ARG A 35 -13.20 18.76 -1.54
N THR A 36 -13.49 17.47 -1.64
CA THR A 36 -13.29 16.68 -2.84
C THR A 36 -14.61 16.01 -3.21
N LEU A 37 -15.02 16.13 -4.46
CA LEU A 37 -16.18 15.41 -4.99
C LEU A 37 -15.69 14.09 -5.59
N LEU A 38 -16.04 12.98 -4.97
CA LEU A 38 -15.71 11.64 -5.46
C LEU A 38 -16.90 11.12 -6.27
N GLU A 39 -16.72 10.99 -7.58
CA GLU A 39 -17.75 10.50 -8.49
C GLU A 39 -17.59 8.99 -8.70
N ASN A 40 -18.66 8.23 -8.43
CA ASN A 40 -18.68 6.79 -8.63
C ASN A 40 -20.09 6.29 -8.96
N LYS A 41 -20.21 5.01 -9.34
CA LYS A 41 -21.49 4.41 -9.74
C LYS A 41 -22.53 4.32 -8.62
N GLY A 42 -22.10 4.34 -7.35
CA GLY A 42 -22.99 4.34 -6.19
C GLY A 42 -23.61 5.70 -5.87
N GLY A 43 -23.18 6.75 -6.57
CA GLY A 43 -23.59 8.14 -6.32
C GLY A 43 -22.41 9.00 -5.92
N LYS A 44 -22.57 10.32 -6.02
CA LYS A 44 -21.51 11.28 -5.72
C LYS A 44 -21.29 11.36 -4.21
N VAL A 45 -20.04 11.31 -3.77
CA VAL A 45 -19.66 11.46 -2.35
C VAL A 45 -18.94 12.80 -2.20
N LEU A 46 -19.47 13.68 -1.36
CA LEU A 46 -18.80 14.94 -1.03
C LEU A 46 -17.89 14.72 0.19
N PHE A 47 -16.60 14.54 -0.05
CA PHE A 47 -15.62 14.31 0.99
C PHE A 47 -15.07 15.64 1.53
N THR A 48 -15.18 15.86 2.84
CA THR A 48 -14.60 17.04 3.52
C THR A 48 -13.15 16.76 3.93
N HIS A 49 -12.25 16.76 2.94
CA HIS A 49 -10.83 16.44 3.12
C HIS A 49 -10.18 17.26 4.25
N LYS A 50 -10.43 18.58 4.33
CA LYS A 50 -9.90 19.41 5.42
C LYS A 50 -10.29 18.93 6.82
N ALA A 51 -11.53 18.48 7.01
CA ALA A 51 -11.99 18.04 8.33
C ALA A 51 -11.32 16.73 8.76
N HIS A 52 -11.05 15.85 7.80
CA HIS A 52 -10.41 14.56 8.07
C HIS A 52 -8.92 14.73 8.37
N ILE A 53 -8.21 15.61 7.65
CA ILE A 53 -6.80 15.88 7.99
C ILE A 53 -6.66 16.52 9.37
N GLU A 54 -7.63 17.34 9.80
CA GLU A 54 -7.61 17.96 11.13
C GLU A 54 -7.90 16.92 12.22
N LEU A 55 -8.77 15.94 11.94
CA LEU A 55 -9.03 14.81 12.84
C LEU A 55 -7.80 13.92 13.00
N GLU A 56 -7.08 13.65 11.91
CA GLU A 56 -5.88 12.82 11.89
C GLU A 56 -4.58 13.61 12.19
N GLU A 57 -4.68 14.79 12.81
CA GLU A 57 -3.53 15.62 13.20
C GLU A 57 -2.52 15.89 12.05
N ASN A 58 -3.02 16.01 10.81
CA ASN A 58 -2.25 16.14 9.56
C ASN A 58 -1.38 14.92 9.21
N ASN A 59 -1.71 13.73 9.72
CA ASN A 59 -1.08 12.49 9.31
C ASN A 59 -1.61 12.03 7.94
N CYS A 60 -1.03 12.58 6.87
CA CYS A 60 -1.40 12.24 5.49
C CYS A 60 -1.30 10.74 5.19
N ALA A 61 -0.30 10.07 5.78
CA ALA A 61 -0.03 8.66 5.56
C ALA A 61 -1.11 7.74 6.13
N TYR A 62 -1.96 8.22 7.04
CA TYR A 62 -3.08 7.42 7.55
C TYR A 62 -4.06 7.03 6.43
N CYS A 63 -4.39 7.98 5.55
CA CYS A 63 -5.24 7.73 4.38
C CYS A 63 -4.40 7.39 3.14
N HIS A 64 -3.30 8.10 2.92
CA HIS A 64 -2.38 7.90 1.82
C HIS A 64 -1.24 6.96 2.23
N HIS A 65 -1.60 5.74 2.58
CA HIS A 65 -0.73 4.72 3.19
C HIS A 65 0.53 4.33 2.40
N THR A 66 0.62 4.75 1.13
CA THR A 66 1.76 4.50 0.25
C THR A 66 2.66 5.72 0.02
N SER A 67 2.24 6.88 0.54
CA SER A 67 2.84 8.17 0.18
C SER A 67 3.88 8.68 1.17
N GLY A 68 3.96 8.11 2.36
CA GLY A 68 4.89 8.56 3.40
C GLY A 68 4.75 10.07 3.67
N ASN A 69 5.82 10.83 3.38
CA ASN A 69 5.86 12.29 3.56
C ASN A 69 5.60 13.08 2.25
N ASP A 70 5.12 12.42 1.19
CA ASP A 70 4.79 13.09 -0.06
C ASP A 70 3.63 14.06 0.15
N GLN A 71 3.84 15.31 -0.25
CA GLN A 71 2.84 16.38 -0.16
C GLN A 71 1.83 16.34 -1.31
N GLN A 72 2.07 15.51 -2.33
CA GLN A 72 1.18 15.28 -3.46
C GLN A 72 0.92 13.78 -3.61
N PRO A 73 0.17 13.18 -2.67
CA PRO A 73 -0.12 11.76 -2.70
C PRO A 73 -1.07 11.40 -3.87
N PRO A 74 -1.02 10.15 -4.37
CA PRO A 74 -1.87 9.72 -5.47
C PRO A 74 -3.30 9.52 -4.98
N ARG A 75 -4.24 9.44 -5.92
CA ARG A 75 -5.62 9.08 -5.63
C ARG A 75 -5.71 7.59 -5.38
N CYS A 76 -6.67 7.18 -4.55
CA CYS A 76 -6.89 5.76 -4.30
C CYS A 76 -7.08 4.97 -5.60
N ALA A 77 -7.82 5.53 -6.56
CA ALA A 77 -8.13 4.89 -7.84
C ALA A 77 -6.94 4.74 -8.80
N ASP A 78 -5.82 5.44 -8.54
CA ASP A 78 -4.61 5.33 -9.35
C ASP A 78 -3.95 3.96 -9.09
N CYS A 79 -3.99 3.46 -7.84
CA CYS A 79 -3.47 2.13 -7.48
C CYS A 79 -4.58 1.08 -7.30
N HIS A 80 -5.68 1.44 -6.64
CA HIS A 80 -6.84 0.57 -6.44
C HIS A 80 -7.75 0.63 -7.66
N ALA A 81 -7.37 -0.06 -8.71
CA ALA A 81 -8.16 -0.12 -9.93
C ALA A 81 -9.55 -0.71 -9.67
N LYS A 82 -10.51 -0.34 -10.52
CA LYS A 82 -11.83 -0.97 -10.48
C LYS A 82 -11.76 -2.47 -10.80
N LYS A 83 -10.83 -2.83 -11.70
CA LYS A 83 -10.48 -4.19 -12.07
C LYS A 83 -9.00 -4.22 -12.44
N PHE A 84 -8.30 -5.27 -12.00
CA PHE A 84 -6.93 -5.58 -12.42
C PHE A 84 -6.99 -6.52 -13.63
N ASP A 85 -7.42 -5.99 -14.77
CA ASP A 85 -7.52 -6.71 -16.04
C ASP A 85 -6.41 -6.30 -17.02
N GLU A 86 -6.36 -6.90 -18.21
CA GLU A 86 -5.35 -6.59 -19.25
C GLU A 86 -5.27 -5.09 -19.55
N ALA A 87 -6.41 -4.39 -19.55
CA ALA A 87 -6.46 -2.95 -19.81
C ALA A 87 -5.88 -2.11 -18.67
N PHE A 88 -5.84 -2.63 -17.44
CA PHE A 88 -5.05 -2.02 -16.35
C PHE A 88 -3.56 -2.25 -16.59
N VAL A 89 -3.15 -3.47 -16.94
CA VAL A 89 -1.74 -3.82 -17.18
C VAL A 89 -1.12 -2.94 -18.27
N GLU A 90 -1.86 -2.64 -19.34
CA GLU A 90 -1.38 -1.79 -20.43
C GLU A 90 -1.26 -0.31 -20.03
N ARG A 91 -2.23 0.23 -19.27
CA ARG A 91 -2.33 1.69 -19.05
C ARG A 91 -1.68 2.18 -17.77
N HIS A 92 -1.53 1.34 -16.74
CA HIS A 92 -1.05 1.82 -15.44
C HIS A 92 0.39 2.35 -15.50
N GLN A 93 1.19 1.90 -16.46
CA GLN A 93 2.55 2.41 -16.70
C GLN A 93 2.56 3.86 -17.21
N GLU A 94 1.47 4.31 -17.83
CA GLU A 94 1.30 5.70 -18.31
C GLU A 94 0.55 6.56 -17.28
N GLU A 95 -0.33 5.95 -16.49
CA GLU A 95 -1.25 6.64 -15.57
C GLU A 95 -0.68 6.78 -14.14
N ILE A 96 0.25 5.92 -13.72
CA ILE A 96 0.86 5.93 -12.38
C ILE A 96 2.27 6.53 -12.46
N ASP A 97 2.57 7.47 -11.56
CA ASP A 97 3.90 8.06 -11.46
C ASP A 97 4.95 7.01 -11.05
N ASP A 98 6.10 7.00 -11.74
CA ASP A 98 7.22 6.08 -11.53
C ASP A 98 7.66 5.99 -10.06
N LYS A 99 7.48 7.06 -9.26
CA LYS A 99 7.81 7.05 -7.83
C LYS A 99 7.03 6.00 -7.04
N TYR A 100 5.86 5.56 -7.53
CA TYR A 100 5.00 4.58 -6.88
C TYR A 100 5.12 3.17 -7.46
N CYS A 101 5.94 2.92 -8.48
CA CYS A 101 6.11 1.56 -9.03
C CYS A 101 6.50 0.55 -7.93
N LYS A 102 7.33 0.99 -6.98
CA LYS A 102 7.84 0.16 -5.88
C LYS A 102 6.80 -0.14 -4.79
N THR A 103 5.64 0.51 -4.85
CA THR A 103 4.52 0.27 -3.94
C THR A 103 3.79 -1.02 -4.28
N CYS A 104 3.75 -1.39 -5.56
CA CYS A 104 3.08 -2.61 -6.04
C CYS A 104 4.06 -3.65 -6.56
N HIS A 105 5.18 -3.21 -7.15
CA HIS A 105 6.26 -4.09 -7.58
C HIS A 105 7.34 -4.16 -6.53
N HIS A 106 7.89 -5.35 -6.31
CA HIS A 106 9.08 -5.53 -5.50
C HIS A 106 10.32 -5.37 -6.40
N PRO A 107 10.96 -4.18 -6.49
CA PRO A 107 12.14 -4.00 -7.33
C PRO A 107 13.28 -4.90 -6.83
N GLY A 108 13.60 -5.95 -7.60
CA GLY A 108 14.72 -6.84 -7.30
C GLY A 108 14.46 -7.91 -6.24
N ALA A 109 13.20 -8.21 -5.91
CA ALA A 109 12.91 -9.36 -5.06
C ALA A 109 12.95 -10.65 -5.89
N ILE A 110 14.12 -11.31 -5.87
CA ILE A 110 14.17 -12.76 -6.03
C ILE A 110 13.89 -13.32 -4.64
N ILE A 111 12.62 -13.53 -4.29
CA ILE A 111 12.30 -14.36 -3.11
C ILE A 111 12.52 -15.80 -3.58
N ASP A 112 13.77 -16.27 -3.44
CA ASP A 112 14.15 -17.62 -3.75
C ASP A 112 13.38 -18.63 -2.87
N LYS A 113 13.20 -19.85 -3.38
CA LYS A 113 12.80 -21.00 -2.57
C LYS A 113 13.75 -21.12 -1.38
N PHE A 114 13.23 -21.51 -0.20
CA PHE A 114 14.02 -21.69 1.02
C PHE A 114 15.36 -22.38 0.74
N SER A 115 16.44 -21.75 1.20
CA SER A 115 17.81 -22.27 1.15
C SER A 115 18.31 -22.39 2.58
N HIS A 116 18.59 -23.62 3.01
CA HIS A 116 19.06 -23.91 4.36
C HIS A 116 20.37 -23.17 4.67
N GLN A 117 21.31 -23.16 3.73
CA GLN A 117 22.62 -22.54 3.94
C GLN A 117 22.49 -21.02 4.16
N ASP A 118 21.72 -20.35 3.31
CA ASP A 118 21.58 -18.89 3.38
C ASP A 118 20.86 -18.48 4.67
N HIS A 119 19.84 -19.25 5.10
CA HIS A 119 19.15 -18.95 6.36
C HIS A 119 20.06 -19.18 7.57
N ALA A 120 20.89 -20.23 7.53
CA ALA A 120 21.85 -20.53 8.57
C ALA A 120 22.93 -19.43 8.69
N GLU A 121 23.45 -18.94 7.57
CA GLU A 121 24.53 -17.94 7.54
C GLU A 121 24.03 -16.52 7.84
N ASP A 122 22.88 -16.12 7.30
CA ASP A 122 22.45 -14.71 7.34
C ASP A 122 21.71 -14.31 8.62
N TYR A 123 21.04 -15.25 9.30
CA TYR A 123 20.08 -14.91 10.35
C TYR A 123 20.32 -15.56 11.71
N VAL A 124 21.09 -16.66 11.77
CA VAL A 124 21.20 -17.44 13.01
C VAL A 124 22.62 -17.58 13.54
N GLU A 125 23.67 -17.07 12.88
CA GLU A 125 25.06 -17.03 13.40
C GLU A 125 25.46 -18.27 14.25
N ASP A 126 25.26 -19.49 13.71
CA ASP A 126 25.49 -20.80 14.35
C ASP A 126 24.47 -21.28 15.42
N ASP A 127 23.42 -20.52 15.72
CA ASP A 127 22.29 -20.96 16.55
C ASP A 127 21.31 -21.86 15.78
N CYS A 128 21.63 -23.14 15.75
CA CYS A 128 20.82 -24.14 15.05
C CYS A 128 19.44 -24.34 15.70
N GLU A 129 19.30 -24.01 16.99
CA GLU A 129 18.06 -24.18 17.77
C GLU A 129 16.98 -23.14 17.40
N ALA A 130 17.36 -22.10 16.63
CA ALA A 130 16.40 -21.17 16.05
C ALA A 130 15.44 -21.84 15.05
N CYS A 131 15.86 -22.95 14.42
CA CYS A 131 15.05 -23.72 13.46
C CYS A 131 14.86 -25.19 13.88
N HIS A 132 15.84 -25.77 14.57
CA HIS A 132 15.81 -27.14 15.08
C HIS A 132 15.42 -27.19 16.55
N HIS A 133 15.08 -28.37 17.05
CA HIS A 133 14.82 -28.52 18.47
C HIS A 133 16.12 -28.61 19.27
N ASP A 134 16.03 -28.32 20.56
CA ASP A 134 17.15 -28.47 21.47
C ASP A 134 17.56 -29.95 21.65
N PRO A 135 18.78 -30.22 22.16
CA PRO A 135 19.31 -31.58 22.34
C PRO A 135 18.47 -32.54 23.19
N SER A 136 17.51 -32.04 23.97
CA SER A 136 16.58 -32.88 24.73
C SER A 136 15.55 -33.60 23.85
N VAL A 137 15.29 -33.08 22.64
CA VAL A 137 14.36 -33.67 21.66
C VAL A 137 15.13 -34.44 20.59
N GLU A 138 16.17 -33.84 20.01
CA GLU A 138 17.02 -34.49 19.02
C GLU A 138 18.52 -34.28 19.35
N PRO A 139 19.33 -35.35 19.53
CA PRO A 139 20.72 -35.21 19.95
C PRO A 139 21.62 -34.41 19.00
N ALA A 140 21.20 -34.30 17.74
CA ALA A 140 21.81 -33.47 16.71
C ALA A 140 20.73 -33.08 15.68
N PRO A 141 20.82 -31.88 15.07
CA PRO A 141 19.91 -31.46 14.01
C PRO A 141 19.80 -32.49 12.89
N GLN A 142 18.58 -32.93 12.59
CA GLN A 142 18.29 -33.84 11.50
C GLN A 142 17.02 -33.44 10.74
N ALA A 143 16.73 -34.14 9.64
CA ALA A 143 15.53 -33.88 8.85
C ALA A 143 14.26 -34.15 9.66
N CYS A 144 13.32 -33.20 9.63
CA CYS A 144 12.06 -33.28 10.37
C CYS A 144 11.28 -34.56 10.05
N SER A 145 11.37 -35.05 8.81
CA SER A 145 10.72 -36.30 8.35
C SER A 145 11.20 -37.57 9.07
N ASN A 146 12.31 -37.51 9.80
CA ASN A 146 12.79 -38.64 10.59
C ASN A 146 11.92 -38.89 11.83
N CYS A 147 11.09 -37.92 12.24
CA CYS A 147 10.20 -38.01 13.40
C CYS A 147 8.78 -37.49 13.12
N HIS A 148 8.62 -36.47 12.28
CA HIS A 148 7.33 -35.95 11.84
C HIS A 148 6.86 -36.67 10.57
N GLU A 149 5.91 -37.58 10.74
CA GLU A 149 5.27 -38.32 9.64
C GLU A 149 4.15 -37.49 8.97
N GLN A 150 3.56 -38.01 7.88
CA GLN A 150 2.50 -37.29 7.13
C GLN A 150 1.21 -37.07 7.93
N GLU A 151 0.88 -37.94 8.88
CA GLU A 151 -0.37 -37.84 9.68
C GLU A 151 -0.10 -37.57 11.17
N GLY A 152 1.17 -37.45 11.59
CA GLY A 152 1.55 -37.35 13.01
C GLY A 152 1.45 -38.71 13.74
N SER A 153 1.96 -38.76 14.96
CA SER A 153 1.96 -39.97 15.81
C SER A 153 1.62 -39.63 17.26
N GLU A 154 1.34 -40.65 18.09
CA GLU A 154 1.05 -40.49 19.52
C GLU A 154 2.21 -39.79 20.29
N LYS A 155 3.45 -39.93 19.81
CA LYS A 155 4.63 -39.31 20.41
C LYS A 155 5.01 -37.97 19.79
N VAL A 156 4.62 -37.74 18.53
CA VAL A 156 4.91 -36.53 17.76
C VAL A 156 3.60 -36.11 17.06
N PRO A 157 2.74 -35.33 17.73
CA PRO A 157 1.36 -35.12 17.28
C PRO A 157 1.22 -34.23 16.05
N THR A 158 2.27 -33.49 15.67
CA THR A 158 2.27 -32.65 14.46
C THR A 158 2.82 -33.41 13.27
N ASN A 159 2.15 -33.26 12.13
CA ASN A 159 2.62 -33.81 10.86
C ASN A 159 3.77 -32.95 10.27
N LEU A 160 4.51 -33.52 9.31
CA LEU A 160 5.66 -32.86 8.67
C LEU A 160 5.33 -31.47 8.11
N ARG A 161 4.16 -31.34 7.48
CA ARG A 161 3.73 -30.09 6.86
C ARG A 161 3.50 -29.01 7.93
N GLU A 162 2.83 -29.37 9.00
CA GLU A 162 2.50 -28.47 10.09
C GLU A 162 3.74 -28.06 10.89
N ALA A 163 4.62 -29.01 11.20
CA ALA A 163 5.89 -28.75 11.89
C ALA A 163 6.76 -27.75 11.10
N ASN A 164 6.92 -27.94 9.79
CA ASN A 164 7.69 -27.04 8.94
C ASN A 164 7.09 -25.63 8.89
N HIS A 165 5.77 -25.50 8.66
CA HIS A 165 5.14 -24.18 8.56
C HIS A 165 5.10 -23.44 9.90
N ALA A 166 4.91 -24.15 11.02
CA ALA A 166 4.93 -23.53 12.35
C ALA A 166 6.30 -22.89 12.62
N ARG A 167 7.40 -23.61 12.38
CA ARG A 167 8.75 -23.05 12.58
C ARG A 167 9.04 -21.84 11.71
N CYS A 168 8.70 -21.89 10.42
CA CYS A 168 8.87 -20.73 9.54
C CYS A 168 8.01 -19.54 9.98
N ALA A 169 6.77 -19.78 10.39
CA ALA A 169 5.84 -18.73 10.80
C ALA A 169 6.27 -18.08 12.12
N ASP A 170 6.65 -18.87 13.12
CA ASP A 170 7.02 -18.39 14.46
C ASP A 170 8.25 -17.48 14.39
N CYS A 171 9.30 -17.89 13.69
CA CYS A 171 10.50 -17.07 13.53
C CYS A 171 10.21 -15.74 12.81
N HIS A 172 9.44 -15.78 11.72
CA HIS A 172 9.06 -14.56 11.02
C HIS A 172 8.15 -13.66 11.88
N ASP A 173 7.20 -14.23 12.62
CA ASP A 173 6.30 -13.48 13.50
C ASP A 173 7.07 -12.77 14.62
N ASP A 174 8.05 -13.44 15.23
CA ASP A 174 8.92 -12.85 16.23
C ASP A 174 9.81 -11.75 15.65
N MET A 175 10.35 -11.94 14.44
CA MET A 175 11.05 -10.88 13.71
C MET A 175 10.13 -9.66 13.48
N TYR A 176 8.89 -9.87 13.03
CA TYR A 176 7.94 -8.78 12.80
C TYR A 176 7.57 -8.06 14.11
N LYS A 177 7.39 -8.78 15.22
CA LYS A 177 7.13 -8.21 16.56
C LYS A 177 8.30 -7.39 17.08
N ASP A 178 9.53 -7.82 16.81
CA ASP A 178 10.75 -7.09 17.15
C ASP A 178 10.93 -5.81 16.31
N GLY A 179 10.03 -5.57 15.35
CA GLY A 179 9.90 -4.33 14.63
C GLY A 179 11.03 -4.15 13.63
N LEU A 180 11.20 -5.14 12.74
CA LEU A 180 12.18 -5.14 11.63
C LEU A 180 12.40 -3.73 11.08
N LYS A 181 13.58 -3.17 11.39
CA LYS A 181 13.97 -1.84 10.94
C LYS A 181 14.61 -1.95 9.56
N GLY A 182 13.85 -1.55 8.54
CA GLY A 182 14.36 -1.39 7.18
C GLY A 182 14.30 -2.67 6.33
N CYS A 183 14.52 -2.48 5.03
CA CYS A 183 14.31 -3.49 3.98
C CYS A 183 15.43 -4.56 3.95
N THR A 184 16.60 -4.29 4.54
CA THR A 184 17.80 -5.13 4.42
C THR A 184 17.65 -6.54 4.96
N ASN A 185 16.71 -6.77 5.89
CA ASN A 185 16.43 -8.07 6.49
C ASN A 185 15.77 -9.07 5.53
N CYS A 186 15.30 -8.60 4.37
CA CYS A 186 14.83 -9.45 3.27
C CYS A 186 15.68 -9.27 2.00
N HIS A 187 16.66 -8.35 2.02
CA HIS A 187 17.48 -7.94 0.88
C HIS A 187 18.99 -8.18 1.16
N THR A 188 19.34 -9.30 1.80
CA THR A 188 20.74 -9.71 2.08
C THR A 188 21.43 -10.36 0.88
N ARG A 189 20.67 -10.96 -0.04
CA ARG A 189 21.25 -11.57 -1.25
C ARG A 189 21.67 -10.48 -2.21
N GLN A 190 22.95 -10.51 -2.59
CA GLN A 190 23.54 -9.59 -3.57
C GLN A 190 22.56 -9.29 -4.68
N MET A 191 22.18 -8.02 -4.79
CA MET A 191 21.39 -7.51 -5.91
C MET A 191 22.02 -8.06 -7.18
N ALA A 192 21.29 -8.92 -7.89
CA ALA A 192 21.65 -9.25 -9.25
C ALA A 192 21.88 -7.90 -9.95
N LYS A 193 23.03 -7.76 -10.63
CA LYS A 193 23.43 -6.54 -11.35
C LYS A 193 22.54 -6.24 -12.56
N ASP A 194 21.26 -6.56 -12.50
CA ASP A 194 20.31 -5.98 -13.43
C ASP A 194 19.86 -4.64 -12.85
N GLU A 195 20.36 -3.57 -13.46
CA GLU A 195 20.01 -2.18 -13.16
C GLU A 195 18.51 -1.88 -13.41
N ASN A 196 17.72 -2.87 -13.86
CA ASN A 196 16.27 -2.81 -13.93
C ASN A 196 15.66 -4.23 -14.05
N PRO A 197 15.35 -4.94 -12.94
CA PRO A 197 14.67 -6.22 -13.04
C PRO A 197 13.26 -5.97 -13.58
N ASN A 198 12.92 -6.65 -14.67
CA ASN A 198 11.58 -6.57 -15.26
C ASN A 198 10.55 -6.98 -14.20
N PRO A 199 9.48 -6.19 -13.96
CA PRO A 199 8.49 -6.53 -12.95
C PRO A 199 7.90 -7.93 -13.21
N GLN A 200 7.94 -8.81 -12.21
CA GLN A 200 7.29 -10.13 -12.28
C GLN A 200 5.78 -9.99 -12.06
N ALA A 201 5.02 -10.92 -12.65
CA ALA A 201 3.57 -10.92 -12.43
C ALA A 201 3.30 -11.29 -10.97
N CYS A 202 2.27 -10.69 -10.36
CA CYS A 202 1.94 -10.98 -8.96
C CYS A 202 1.68 -12.48 -8.75
N SER A 203 1.11 -13.16 -9.76
CA SER A 203 0.84 -14.60 -9.77
C SER A 203 2.08 -15.48 -9.71
N ASP A 204 3.26 -14.94 -9.98
CA ASP A 204 4.51 -15.70 -9.93
C ASP A 204 4.87 -16.04 -8.47
N CYS A 205 4.40 -15.23 -7.51
CA CYS A 205 4.63 -15.42 -6.07
C CYS A 205 3.33 -15.56 -5.25
N HIS A 206 2.23 -14.94 -5.67
CA HIS A 206 0.95 -14.95 -4.97
C HIS A 206 -0.05 -15.90 -5.61
N THR A 207 -0.61 -16.81 -4.81
CA THR A 207 -1.63 -17.76 -5.27
C THR A 207 -3.05 -17.24 -5.12
N GLN A 208 -3.24 -16.12 -4.43
CA GLN A 208 -4.54 -15.49 -4.21
C GLN A 208 -4.94 -14.62 -5.42
N PRO A 209 -6.24 -14.41 -5.64
CA PRO A 209 -6.75 -13.39 -6.54
C PRO A 209 -6.14 -12.00 -6.25
N LEU A 210 -5.86 -11.22 -7.30
CA LEU A 210 -5.24 -9.89 -7.18
C LEU A 210 -6.03 -8.93 -6.29
N ASP A 211 -7.36 -9.06 -6.26
CA ASP A 211 -8.24 -8.23 -5.43
C ASP A 211 -8.15 -8.54 -3.93
N GLN A 212 -7.50 -9.65 -3.54
CA GLN A 212 -7.12 -9.94 -2.16
C GLN A 212 -5.75 -9.35 -1.78
N LEU A 213 -4.90 -9.07 -2.77
CA LEU A 213 -3.58 -8.45 -2.56
C LEU A 213 -3.70 -6.92 -2.54
N VAL A 214 -4.49 -6.39 -3.47
CA VAL A 214 -4.81 -4.97 -3.58
C VAL A 214 -6.32 -4.87 -3.76
N PRO A 215 -7.09 -4.32 -2.79
CA PRO A 215 -8.52 -4.19 -2.94
C PRO A 215 -8.86 -3.31 -4.14
N ASN A 216 -9.97 -3.59 -4.81
CA ASN A 216 -10.47 -2.69 -5.85
C ASN A 216 -10.89 -1.33 -5.26
N THR A 217 -11.12 -0.33 -6.12
CA THR A 217 -11.47 1.04 -5.69
C THR A 217 -12.59 1.08 -4.66
N THR A 218 -13.66 0.30 -4.86
CA THR A 218 -14.82 0.31 -3.97
C THR A 218 -14.47 -0.28 -2.60
N ALA A 219 -13.80 -1.44 -2.59
CA ALA A 219 -13.37 -2.08 -1.35
C ALA A 219 -12.36 -1.21 -0.58
N ALA A 220 -11.43 -0.54 -1.28
CA ALA A 220 -10.46 0.36 -0.66
C ALA A 220 -11.14 1.55 0.05
N PHE A 221 -12.06 2.24 -0.63
CA PHE A 221 -12.80 3.36 -0.03
C PHE A 221 -13.69 2.90 1.13
N HIS A 222 -14.45 1.81 0.96
CA HIS A 222 -15.31 1.31 2.03
C HIS A 222 -14.49 0.84 3.23
N GLY A 223 -13.38 0.12 3.01
CA GLY A 223 -12.48 -0.32 4.08
C GLY A 223 -11.92 0.85 4.88
N GLN A 224 -11.43 1.91 4.21
CA GLN A 224 -10.89 3.07 4.90
C GLN A 224 -11.98 3.91 5.60
N CYS A 225 -13.03 4.30 4.86
CA CYS A 225 -14.04 5.22 5.38
C CYS A 225 -14.90 4.56 6.45
N MET A 226 -15.44 3.37 6.17
CA MET A 226 -16.32 2.69 7.11
C MET A 226 -15.53 2.13 8.29
N GLY A 227 -14.29 1.64 8.06
CA GLY A 227 -13.45 1.10 9.12
C GLY A 227 -13.10 2.15 10.19
N CYS A 228 -12.62 3.33 9.77
CA CYS A 228 -12.33 4.41 10.72
C CYS A 228 -13.60 4.88 11.44
N HIS A 229 -14.73 5.03 10.73
CA HIS A 229 -15.99 5.42 11.36
C HIS A 229 -16.51 4.40 12.38
N GLU A 230 -16.36 3.12 12.09
CA GLU A 230 -16.73 2.03 12.99
C GLU A 230 -15.82 2.01 14.23
N GLU A 231 -14.51 2.10 14.04
CA GLU A 231 -13.52 2.13 15.13
C GLU A 231 -13.75 3.32 16.07
N GLN A 232 -13.98 4.49 15.50
CA GLN A 232 -14.21 5.73 16.25
C GLN A 232 -15.66 5.85 16.76
N GLY A 233 -16.56 4.95 16.35
CA GLY A 233 -18.00 5.01 16.64
C GLY A 233 -18.66 6.30 16.16
N SER A 234 -18.13 6.92 15.10
CA SER A 234 -18.50 8.25 14.62
C SER A 234 -18.58 8.29 13.09
N GLY A 235 -19.61 8.92 12.55
CA GLY A 235 -19.85 8.97 11.12
C GLY A 235 -20.63 7.76 10.58
N PRO A 236 -20.96 7.76 9.27
CA PRO A 236 -21.71 6.66 8.66
C PRO A 236 -20.85 5.42 8.43
N PHE A 237 -21.31 4.29 8.94
CA PHE A 237 -20.77 2.94 8.65
C PHE A 237 -21.92 1.93 8.62
N GLY A 238 -21.66 0.74 8.07
CA GLY A 238 -22.65 -0.33 7.89
C GLY A 238 -23.48 -0.25 6.60
N ASP A 239 -24.10 -1.37 6.24
CA ASP A 239 -24.77 -1.57 4.95
C ASP A 239 -26.04 -0.72 4.75
N ASP A 240 -26.65 -0.26 5.84
CA ASP A 240 -27.86 0.57 5.79
C ASP A 240 -27.54 2.08 5.63
N ALA A 241 -26.27 2.47 5.68
CA ALA A 241 -25.83 3.86 5.68
C ALA A 241 -25.48 4.42 4.28
N CYS A 242 -25.77 3.69 3.19
CA CYS A 242 -25.38 4.06 1.82
C CYS A 242 -25.62 5.54 1.47
N TYR A 243 -26.82 6.05 1.76
CA TYR A 243 -27.23 7.42 1.40
C TYR A 243 -26.70 8.51 2.34
N GLN A 244 -26.03 8.12 3.43
CA GLN A 244 -25.33 9.07 4.30
C GLN A 244 -23.98 9.46 3.70
N CYS A 245 -23.40 8.58 2.86
CA CYS A 245 -22.19 8.85 2.10
C CYS A 245 -22.51 9.28 0.66
N HIS A 246 -23.39 8.55 -0.02
CA HIS A 246 -23.71 8.76 -1.43
C HIS A 246 -24.93 9.66 -1.60
N MET A 247 -24.72 10.83 -2.20
CA MET A 247 -25.80 11.73 -2.60
C MET A 247 -26.62 11.09 -3.73
N LYS A 248 -27.95 11.16 -3.61
CA LYS A 248 -28.91 10.78 -4.65
C LYS A 248 -28.93 11.76 -5.81
#